data_AF-A0A3A8THE4-F1
#
_entry.id   AF-A0A3A8THE4-F1
#
_cell.length_a   1.000
_cell.length_b   1.000
_cell.length_c   1.000
_cell.angle_alpha   90.00
_cell.angle_beta   90.00
_cell.angle_gamma   90.00
#
_symmetry.space_group_name_H-M   'P 1'
#
loop_
_entity.id
_entity.type
_entity.pdbx_description
1 polymer ?
#
loop_
_entity_poly.entity_id
_entity_poly.type
_entity_poly.pdbx_seq_one_letter_code
_entity_poly.pdbx_strand_id
1 'polypeptide(L)'
;MNAGVSIVADDTRSWGLETPGPGLLLHVPAAGRWARRPAVHLEAAPDYRIRLRGAGQTLLWARIDSYWDRAAFLRGTAPVPHVLPALSAPEVRAVEAAPGTEPWWEAWAWRVARALVEAPLSVLHSGSWCLRPVRAIAAEKSERHPVSPMEWGFGQPPMPPHSLSAVTRFLHAWNEDWWDARTEHTPGVVLGLRAPSSAEDGRVKSWRKRARDGTLPPVLLLYVDILAKWLVLDGHDRLHAALLEGVEPQLLGLWPFVTPPRAASAVREEGALFSAEFQLRAGATPETVDRVNRMLLLNFTPDPRGTVSRAWPLPRGRAAWREEVSARRRGAPSPLPDDIDWDWFT
;
A
#
# COMPACT_ATOMS: atom_id res chain seq x y z
N MET A 1 7.39 -28.41 -3.54
CA MET A 1 6.09 -28.52 -4.25
C MET A 1 5.79 -27.16 -4.83
N ASN A 2 5.75 -27.03 -6.16
CA ASN A 2 5.45 -25.76 -6.84
C ASN A 2 4.16 -25.18 -6.26
N ALA A 3 4.30 -24.10 -5.48
CA ALA A 3 3.15 -23.28 -5.16
C ALA A 3 2.65 -22.79 -6.52
N GLY A 4 1.48 -23.28 -6.97
CA GLY A 4 0.96 -23.10 -8.32
C GLY A 4 0.64 -21.65 -8.73
N VAL A 5 1.31 -20.67 -8.12
CA VAL A 5 1.28 -19.26 -8.48
C VAL A 5 2.12 -19.08 -9.73
N SER A 6 1.50 -18.58 -10.79
CA SER A 6 2.23 -18.14 -11.98
C SER A 6 2.81 -16.75 -11.72
N ILE A 7 4.10 -16.56 -12.00
CA ILE A 7 4.77 -15.25 -11.91
C ILE A 7 5.22 -14.89 -13.32
N VAL A 8 4.73 -13.77 -13.85
CA VAL A 8 5.05 -13.29 -15.20
C VAL A 8 5.45 -11.81 -15.15
N ALA A 9 6.12 -11.32 -16.18
CA ALA A 9 6.40 -9.90 -16.32
C ALA A 9 5.10 -9.09 -16.41
N ASP A 10 5.09 -7.89 -15.81
CA ASP A 10 3.96 -6.98 -15.89
C ASP A 10 3.88 -6.27 -17.25
N ASP A 11 2.89 -6.68 -18.04
CA ASP A 11 2.55 -6.15 -19.35
C ASP A 11 1.52 -5.01 -19.32
N THR A 12 1.18 -4.49 -18.13
CA THR A 12 0.20 -3.41 -18.00
C THR A 12 0.76 -2.11 -18.58
N ARG A 13 0.04 -1.53 -19.56
CA ARG A 13 0.45 -0.29 -20.24
C ARG A 13 0.61 0.91 -19.30
N SER A 14 -0.30 1.05 -18.34
CA SER A 14 -0.26 2.09 -17.33
C SER A 14 -1.08 1.66 -16.12
N TRP A 15 -0.48 1.76 -14.94
CA TRP A 15 -1.18 1.68 -13.66
C TRP A 15 -1.58 3.07 -13.15
N GLY A 16 -1.49 4.13 -13.96
CA GLY A 16 -1.64 5.51 -13.49
C GLY A 16 -0.51 6.01 -12.59
N LEU A 17 0.48 5.17 -12.30
CA LEU A 17 1.64 5.47 -11.45
C LEU A 17 2.90 5.78 -12.26
N GLU A 18 3.78 6.58 -11.66
CA GLU A 18 5.19 6.63 -12.07
C GLU A 18 5.93 5.43 -11.49
N THR A 19 6.62 4.67 -12.35
CA THR A 19 7.24 3.39 -11.97
C THR A 19 8.70 3.39 -12.42
N PRO A 20 9.68 3.26 -11.51
CA PRO A 20 11.10 3.37 -11.84
C PRO A 20 11.71 2.10 -12.46
N GLY A 21 10.95 1.02 -12.62
CA GLY A 21 11.44 -0.24 -13.17
C GLY A 21 10.32 -1.23 -13.50
N PRO A 22 10.67 -2.42 -14.02
CA PRO A 22 9.71 -3.46 -14.38
C PRO A 22 8.98 -4.03 -13.16
N GLY A 23 7.76 -4.50 -13.38
CA GLY A 23 6.95 -5.19 -12.38
C GLY A 23 6.72 -6.66 -12.70
N LEU A 24 6.09 -7.37 -11.77
CA LEU A 24 5.65 -8.75 -11.91
C LEU A 24 4.16 -8.86 -11.63
N LEU A 25 3.50 -9.79 -12.33
CA LEU A 25 2.14 -10.21 -12.04
C LEU A 25 2.18 -11.60 -11.43
N LEU A 26 1.44 -11.77 -10.34
CA LEU A 26 1.30 -13.03 -9.64
C LEU A 26 -0.14 -13.51 -9.79
N HIS A 27 -0.34 -14.63 -10.46
CA HIS A 27 -1.64 -15.29 -10.59
C HIS A 27 -1.74 -16.43 -9.60
N VAL A 28 -2.49 -16.18 -8.52
CA VAL A 28 -2.66 -17.10 -7.41
C VAL A 28 -3.88 -18.00 -7.67
N PRO A 29 -3.72 -19.33 -7.74
CA PRO A 29 -4.82 -20.22 -8.10
C PRO A 29 -5.86 -20.29 -6.98
N ALA A 30 -7.09 -20.66 -7.32
CA ALA A 30 -8.18 -20.83 -6.33
C ALA A 30 -8.17 -22.20 -5.62
N ALA A 31 -7.08 -22.97 -5.77
CA ALA A 31 -6.98 -24.35 -5.29
C ALA A 31 -5.85 -24.55 -4.26
N GLY A 32 -5.89 -25.70 -3.58
CA GLY A 32 -4.89 -26.06 -2.58
C GLY A 32 -4.88 -25.11 -1.38
N ARG A 33 -3.69 -24.68 -0.94
CA ARG A 33 -3.56 -23.78 0.22
C ARG A 33 -4.20 -22.40 0.00
N TRP A 34 -4.37 -22.00 -1.26
CA TRP A 34 -4.88 -20.67 -1.66
C TRP A 34 -6.40 -20.56 -1.65
N ALA A 35 -7.12 -21.70 -1.53
CA ALA A 35 -8.56 -21.71 -1.31
C ALA A 35 -8.95 -21.21 0.09
N ARG A 36 -7.99 -21.22 1.03
CA ARG A 36 -8.18 -20.74 2.39
C ARG A 36 -7.93 -19.24 2.46
N ARG A 37 -8.54 -18.61 3.45
CA ARG A 37 -8.23 -17.23 3.84
C ARG A 37 -6.72 -17.12 4.12
N PRO A 38 -6.01 -16.11 3.57
CA PRO A 38 -4.59 -15.92 3.87
C PRO A 38 -4.36 -15.62 5.34
N ALA A 39 -3.11 -15.73 5.81
CA ALA A 39 -2.77 -15.45 7.20
C ALA A 39 -2.73 -13.93 7.49
N VAL A 40 -2.43 -13.13 6.46
CA VAL A 40 -2.55 -11.68 6.47
C VAL A 40 -3.69 -11.28 5.55
N HIS A 41 -4.77 -10.71 6.11
CA HIS A 41 -6.01 -10.46 5.36
C HIS A 41 -6.83 -9.35 5.99
N LEU A 42 -7.71 -8.75 5.18
CA LEU A 42 -8.69 -7.79 5.66
C LEU A 42 -9.95 -8.53 6.15
N GLU A 43 -10.53 -8.07 7.25
CA GLU A 43 -11.86 -8.44 7.67
C GLU A 43 -12.74 -7.20 7.75
N ALA A 44 -14.01 -7.34 7.36
CA ALA A 44 -14.97 -6.25 7.33
C ALA A 44 -16.24 -6.59 8.13
N ALA A 45 -16.78 -5.57 8.79
CA ALA A 45 -18.09 -5.56 9.44
C ALA A 45 -18.89 -4.35 8.95
N PRO A 46 -20.22 -4.29 9.21
CA PRO A 46 -21.06 -3.16 8.81
C PRO A 46 -20.53 -1.79 9.30
N ASP A 47 -20.92 -0.74 8.58
CA ASP A 47 -20.47 0.65 8.72
C ASP A 47 -18.96 0.80 8.58
N TYR A 48 -18.43 0.23 7.48
CA TYR A 48 -17.03 0.37 7.06
C TYR A 48 -15.99 0.12 8.16
N ARG A 49 -16.29 -0.85 9.04
CA ARG A 49 -15.34 -1.34 10.03
C ARG A 49 -14.45 -2.38 9.39
N ILE A 50 -13.19 -2.02 9.19
CA ILE A 50 -12.20 -2.83 8.49
C ILE A 50 -11.06 -3.12 9.47
N ARG A 51 -10.57 -4.35 9.50
CA ARG A 51 -9.34 -4.67 10.23
C ARG A 51 -8.38 -5.48 9.39
N LEU A 52 -7.09 -5.18 9.49
CA LEU A 52 -6.04 -6.03 8.96
C LEU A 52 -5.63 -7.04 10.04
N ARG A 53 -5.71 -8.31 9.71
CA ARG A 53 -5.26 -9.43 10.53
C ARG A 53 -3.90 -9.91 10.05
N GLY A 54 -3.11 -10.46 10.95
CA GLY A 54 -1.84 -11.12 10.66
C GLY A 54 -1.46 -12.08 11.78
N ALA A 55 -1.13 -13.34 11.44
CA ALA A 55 -0.72 -14.37 12.41
C ALA A 55 -1.68 -14.53 13.61
N GLY A 56 -2.99 -14.42 13.37
CA GLY A 56 -4.01 -14.54 14.44
C GLY A 56 -4.18 -13.28 15.31
N GLN A 57 -3.51 -12.18 14.99
CA GLN A 57 -3.59 -10.91 15.70
C GLN A 57 -4.15 -9.81 14.80
N THR A 58 -4.67 -8.74 15.39
CA THR A 58 -5.11 -7.56 14.65
C THR A 58 -3.97 -6.56 14.57
N LEU A 59 -3.56 -6.21 13.35
CA LEU A 59 -2.46 -5.29 13.08
C LEU A 59 -2.95 -3.84 12.95
N LEU A 60 -4.15 -3.66 12.40
CA LEU A 60 -4.76 -2.36 12.18
C LEU A 60 -6.28 -2.51 12.26
N TRP A 61 -6.95 -1.60 12.97
CA TRP A 61 -8.37 -1.32 12.82
C TRP A 61 -8.50 0.00 12.06
N ALA A 62 -9.46 0.06 11.14
CA ALA A 62 -9.83 1.24 10.40
C ALA A 62 -11.35 1.33 10.38
N ARG A 63 -11.90 2.52 10.64
CA ARG A 63 -13.32 2.79 10.46
C ARG A 63 -13.46 4.00 9.57
N ILE A 64 -14.25 3.86 8.51
CA ILE A 64 -14.63 4.98 7.64
C ILE A 64 -16.06 5.39 8.02
N ASP A 65 -16.34 6.68 8.00
CA ASP A 65 -17.71 7.17 8.18
C ASP A 65 -18.61 6.78 7.01
N SER A 66 -19.89 6.52 7.27
CA SER A 66 -20.84 6.12 6.22
C SER A 66 -21.02 7.17 5.13
N TYR A 67 -20.81 8.45 5.45
CA TYR A 67 -20.83 9.55 4.50
C TYR A 67 -19.47 9.82 3.85
N TRP A 68 -18.43 9.06 4.21
CA TRP A 68 -17.07 9.25 3.72
C TRP A 68 -16.54 10.66 4.03
N ASP A 69 -16.82 11.15 5.24
CA ASP A 69 -16.33 12.45 5.73
C ASP A 69 -15.06 12.33 6.56
N ARG A 70 -14.88 11.17 7.21
CA ARG A 70 -13.78 10.92 8.15
C ARG A 70 -13.39 9.46 8.20
N ALA A 71 -12.18 9.19 8.68
CA ALA A 71 -11.73 7.86 9.04
C ALA A 71 -10.88 7.88 10.30
N ALA A 72 -10.94 6.81 11.10
CA ALA A 72 -9.98 6.62 12.19
C ALA A 72 -9.25 5.29 12.05
N PHE A 73 -8.01 5.28 12.51
CA PHE A 73 -7.09 4.17 12.45
C PHE A 73 -6.55 3.90 13.84
N LEU A 74 -6.52 2.63 14.23
CA LEU A 74 -5.93 2.17 15.47
C LEU A 74 -4.97 1.03 15.17
N ARG A 75 -3.72 1.17 15.59
CA ARG A 75 -2.70 0.15 15.40
C ARG A 75 -2.77 -0.92 16.50
N GLY A 76 -2.54 -2.16 16.12
CA GLY A 76 -2.27 -3.27 17.04
C GLY A 76 -1.07 -2.99 17.97
N THR A 77 -1.07 -3.61 19.14
CA THR A 77 0.08 -3.60 20.07
C THR A 77 1.00 -4.79 19.87
N ALA A 78 0.53 -5.82 19.18
CA ALA A 78 1.33 -7.01 18.97
C ALA A 78 2.50 -6.73 18.01
N PRO A 79 3.65 -7.38 18.20
CA PRO A 79 4.73 -7.32 17.22
C PRO A 79 4.16 -7.78 15.87
N VAL A 80 4.29 -6.94 14.84
CA VAL A 80 3.84 -7.29 13.49
C VAL A 80 4.55 -8.58 13.09
N PRO A 81 3.80 -9.64 12.73
CA PRO A 81 4.42 -10.89 12.33
C PRO A 81 5.29 -10.64 11.11
N HIS A 82 6.44 -11.29 11.06
CA HIS A 82 7.29 -11.28 9.88
C HIS A 82 6.56 -11.95 8.72
N VAL A 83 5.88 -11.15 7.89
CA VAL A 83 5.16 -11.61 6.70
C VAL A 83 6.14 -12.20 5.69
N LEU A 84 7.32 -11.57 5.59
CA LEU A 84 8.45 -12.07 4.83
C LEU A 84 9.60 -12.47 5.77
N PRO A 85 10.44 -13.45 5.37
CA PRO A 85 11.67 -13.76 6.07
C PRO A 85 12.56 -12.51 6.23
N ALA A 86 13.20 -12.36 7.38
CA ALA A 86 14.10 -11.24 7.62
C ALA A 86 15.30 -11.30 6.65
N LEU A 87 15.57 -10.19 5.96
CA LEU A 87 16.75 -10.09 5.08
C LEU A 87 18.04 -10.19 5.89
N SER A 88 18.88 -11.15 5.50
CA SER A 88 20.24 -11.31 6.00
C SER A 88 21.25 -10.49 5.18
N ALA A 89 22.40 -10.18 5.77
CA ALA A 89 23.45 -9.43 5.08
C ALA A 89 23.99 -10.14 3.81
N PRO A 90 24.17 -11.47 3.77
CA PRO A 90 24.53 -12.17 2.54
C PRO A 90 23.48 -12.02 1.43
N GLU A 91 22.20 -12.12 1.76
CA GLU A 91 21.11 -11.99 0.78
C GLU A 91 21.04 -10.59 0.16
N VAL A 92 21.30 -9.55 0.95
CA VAL A 92 21.38 -8.18 0.45
C VAL A 92 22.59 -8.00 -0.47
N ARG A 93 23.73 -8.63 -0.16
CA ARG A 93 24.94 -8.57 -0.99
C ARG A 93 24.85 -9.37 -2.28
N ALA A 94 23.98 -10.38 -2.34
CA ALA A 94 23.79 -11.19 -3.53
C ALA A 94 23.15 -10.41 -4.70
N VAL A 95 22.55 -9.24 -4.44
CA VAL A 95 22.10 -8.33 -5.49
C VAL A 95 23.27 -7.43 -5.88
N GLU A 96 23.99 -7.83 -6.92
CA GLU A 96 25.20 -7.14 -7.41
C GLU A 96 24.89 -5.97 -8.36
N ALA A 97 23.70 -5.96 -8.96
CA ALA A 97 23.27 -4.91 -9.88
C ALA A 97 23.27 -3.53 -9.19
N ALA A 98 23.59 -2.49 -9.95
CA ALA A 98 23.64 -1.13 -9.42
C ALA A 98 22.24 -0.67 -8.96
N PRO A 99 22.09 -0.11 -7.75
CA PRO A 99 20.81 0.34 -7.22
C PRO A 99 20.03 1.25 -8.17
N GLY A 100 18.73 1.02 -8.28
CA GLY A 100 17.84 1.81 -9.15
C GLY A 100 17.87 1.46 -10.64
N THR A 101 18.81 0.61 -11.08
CA THR A 101 18.81 0.09 -12.45
C THR A 101 17.72 -0.97 -12.66
N GLU A 102 17.34 -1.22 -13.91
CA GLU A 102 16.37 -2.25 -14.25
C GLU A 102 16.75 -3.66 -13.74
N PRO A 103 18.00 -4.15 -13.90
CA PRO A 103 18.41 -5.44 -13.33
C PRO A 103 18.33 -5.49 -11.79
N TRP A 104 18.53 -4.36 -11.11
CA TRP A 104 18.38 -4.29 -9.66
C TRP A 104 16.92 -4.40 -9.23
N TRP A 105 16.01 -3.72 -9.93
CA TRP A 105 14.58 -3.86 -9.70
C TRP A 105 14.08 -5.27 -9.99
N GLU A 106 14.52 -5.87 -11.10
CA GLU A 106 14.17 -7.24 -11.46
C GLU A 106 14.63 -8.24 -10.38
N ALA A 107 15.88 -8.12 -9.91
CA ALA A 107 16.42 -8.99 -8.86
C ALA A 107 15.58 -8.92 -7.56
N TRP A 108 15.24 -7.71 -7.11
CA TRP A 108 14.41 -7.54 -5.92
C TRP A 108 12.97 -7.97 -6.13
N ALA A 109 12.36 -7.66 -7.28
CA ALA A 109 10.99 -8.05 -7.59
C ALA A 109 10.85 -9.58 -7.59
N TRP A 110 11.74 -10.31 -8.27
CA TRP A 110 11.72 -11.77 -8.26
C TRP A 110 11.95 -12.36 -6.89
N ARG A 111 12.90 -11.81 -6.14
CA ARG A 111 13.18 -12.25 -4.77
C ARG A 111 11.96 -12.06 -3.87
N VAL A 112 11.34 -10.90 -3.89
CA VAL A 112 10.15 -10.59 -3.09
C VAL A 112 8.95 -11.41 -3.54
N ALA A 113 8.74 -11.60 -4.86
CA ALA A 113 7.66 -12.43 -5.39
C ALA A 113 7.79 -13.88 -4.90
N ARG A 114 8.98 -14.48 -4.98
CA ARG A 114 9.23 -15.84 -4.44
C ARG A 114 8.99 -15.89 -2.94
N ALA A 115 9.48 -14.91 -2.18
CA ALA A 115 9.26 -14.83 -0.74
C ALA A 115 7.76 -14.71 -0.38
N LEU A 116 6.97 -13.95 -1.14
CA LEU A 116 5.51 -13.82 -0.96
C LEU A 116 4.78 -15.15 -1.23
N VAL A 117 5.23 -15.88 -2.26
CA VAL A 117 4.68 -17.18 -2.64
C VAL A 117 5.05 -18.25 -1.61
N GLU A 118 6.25 -18.22 -1.06
CA GLU A 118 6.73 -19.22 -0.11
C GLU A 118 6.36 -18.90 1.35
N ALA A 119 6.02 -17.64 1.65
CA ALA A 119 5.73 -17.16 2.99
C ALA A 119 4.74 -18.08 3.74
N PRO A 120 5.08 -18.54 4.96
CA PRO A 120 4.15 -19.33 5.78
C PRO A 120 2.94 -18.50 6.21
N LEU A 121 3.16 -17.19 6.41
CA LEU A 121 2.13 -16.21 6.72
C LEU A 121 1.78 -15.40 5.46
N SER A 122 1.22 -16.07 4.46
CA SER A 122 0.97 -15.41 3.17
C SER A 122 -0.07 -14.30 3.30
N VAL A 123 0.18 -13.20 2.60
CA VAL A 123 -0.76 -12.11 2.31
C VAL A 123 -1.58 -12.38 1.04
N LEU A 124 -1.09 -13.27 0.19
CA LEU A 124 -1.69 -13.55 -1.11
C LEU A 124 -2.95 -14.41 -0.95
N HIS A 125 -4.06 -13.93 -1.50
CA HIS A 125 -5.25 -14.75 -1.76
C HIS A 125 -5.35 -15.09 -3.24
N SER A 126 -6.19 -16.08 -3.57
CA SER A 126 -6.55 -16.41 -4.94
C SER A 126 -6.97 -15.19 -5.76
N GLY A 127 -6.49 -15.08 -6.99
CA GLY A 127 -6.71 -13.93 -7.87
C GLY A 127 -5.39 -13.42 -8.45
N SER A 128 -5.46 -12.23 -9.06
CA SER A 128 -4.32 -11.59 -9.69
C SER A 128 -3.76 -10.48 -8.81
N TRP A 129 -2.43 -10.43 -8.72
CA TRP A 129 -1.69 -9.45 -7.93
C TRP A 129 -0.60 -8.80 -8.77
N CYS A 130 -0.32 -7.53 -8.52
CA CYS A 130 0.80 -6.81 -9.10
C CYS A 130 1.84 -6.54 -8.00
N LEU A 131 3.11 -6.79 -8.30
CA LEU A 131 4.26 -6.39 -7.52
C LEU A 131 5.13 -5.50 -8.40
N ARG A 132 5.25 -4.21 -8.07
CA ARG A 132 5.95 -3.26 -8.96
C ARG A 132 6.71 -2.19 -8.18
N PRO A 133 7.85 -1.72 -8.68
CA PRO A 133 8.48 -0.51 -8.17
C PRO A 133 7.53 0.68 -8.26
N VAL A 134 7.44 1.46 -7.18
CA VAL A 134 6.64 2.69 -7.12
C VAL A 134 7.52 3.84 -6.61
N ARG A 135 7.24 5.06 -7.05
CA ARG A 135 7.95 6.26 -6.58
C ARG A 135 7.05 7.08 -5.67
N ALA A 136 7.61 7.60 -4.59
CA ALA A 136 6.88 8.52 -3.73
C ALA A 136 6.76 9.90 -4.39
N ILE A 137 5.59 10.51 -4.31
CA ILE A 137 5.38 11.88 -4.78
C ILE A 137 5.37 12.86 -3.60
N ALA A 138 5.55 14.14 -3.92
CA ALA A 138 5.26 15.22 -2.97
C ALA A 138 3.77 15.20 -2.59
N ALA A 139 3.45 15.38 -1.32
CA ALA A 139 2.09 15.17 -0.82
C ALA A 139 1.09 16.18 -1.39
N GLU A 140 1.57 17.37 -1.78
CA GLU A 140 0.78 18.44 -2.43
C GLU A 140 0.34 18.06 -3.85
N LYS A 141 0.98 17.05 -4.45
CA LYS A 141 0.61 16.48 -5.74
C LYS A 141 -0.41 15.35 -5.61
N SER A 142 -0.74 14.92 -4.38
CA SER A 142 -1.76 13.91 -4.17
C SER A 142 -3.15 14.50 -4.42
N GLU A 143 -4.12 13.62 -4.70
CA GLU A 143 -5.52 14.00 -4.76
C GLU A 143 -5.98 14.48 -3.38
N ARG A 144 -6.83 15.51 -3.35
CA ARG A 144 -7.26 16.12 -2.09
C ARG A 144 -8.24 15.25 -1.31
N HIS A 145 -9.04 14.44 -1.99
CA HIS A 145 -10.07 13.62 -1.38
C HIS A 145 -9.87 12.15 -1.74
N PRO A 146 -9.98 11.22 -0.78
CA PRO A 146 -9.66 9.81 -0.99
C PRO A 146 -10.57 9.12 -1.97
N VAL A 147 -11.84 9.49 -1.98
CA VAL A 147 -12.87 8.95 -2.87
C VAL A 147 -14.02 9.96 -2.91
N SER A 148 -14.54 10.26 -4.11
CA SER A 148 -15.93 10.71 -4.24
C SER A 148 -16.82 9.48 -4.24
N PRO A 149 -17.70 9.26 -3.24
CA PRO A 149 -18.57 8.08 -3.20
C PRO A 149 -19.48 7.95 -4.42
N MET A 150 -19.72 9.07 -5.12
CA MET A 150 -20.51 9.14 -6.35
C MET A 150 -19.75 8.64 -7.58
N GLU A 151 -18.41 8.70 -7.56
CA GLU A 151 -17.54 8.30 -8.67
C GLU A 151 -16.75 7.02 -8.38
N TRP A 152 -16.88 6.48 -7.16
CA TRP A 152 -16.18 5.26 -6.79
C TRP A 152 -16.68 4.06 -7.58
N GLY A 153 -15.76 3.46 -8.33
CA GLY A 153 -15.95 2.21 -9.03
C GLY A 153 -14.83 1.24 -8.68
N PHE A 154 -15.12 -0.06 -8.72
CA PHE A 154 -14.08 -1.07 -8.59
C PHE A 154 -13.08 -0.99 -9.74
N GLY A 155 -11.79 -1.18 -9.44
CA GLY A 155 -10.74 -1.17 -10.46
C GLY A 155 -10.27 0.24 -10.84
N GLN A 156 -10.15 1.14 -9.87
CA GLN A 156 -9.35 2.36 -10.05
C GLN A 156 -7.85 2.07 -9.94
N PRO A 157 -6.99 2.89 -10.55
CA PRO A 157 -5.55 2.86 -10.32
C PRO A 157 -5.16 2.95 -8.84
N PRO A 158 -4.02 2.36 -8.43
CA PRO A 158 -3.44 2.66 -7.13
C PRO A 158 -3.02 4.13 -7.06
N MET A 159 -3.20 4.74 -5.89
CA MET A 159 -2.75 6.10 -5.63
C MET A 159 -1.24 6.16 -5.42
N PRO A 160 -0.50 7.15 -5.94
CA PRO A 160 0.94 7.24 -5.72
C PRO A 160 1.27 7.34 -4.22
N PRO A 161 2.29 6.61 -3.72
CA PRO A 161 2.67 6.74 -2.32
C PRO A 161 3.18 8.14 -2.02
N HIS A 162 2.88 8.67 -0.83
CA HIS A 162 3.47 9.91 -0.34
C HIS A 162 3.50 9.95 1.19
N SER A 163 3.96 11.08 1.75
CA SER A 163 4.01 11.32 3.20
C SER A 163 4.70 10.18 3.98
N LEU A 164 5.85 9.70 3.49
CA LEU A 164 6.55 8.55 4.07
C LEU A 164 6.89 8.71 5.57
N SER A 165 7.06 9.94 6.05
CA SER A 165 7.28 10.27 7.45
C SER A 165 6.09 9.98 8.36
N ALA A 166 4.89 9.78 7.81
CA ALA A 166 3.70 9.32 8.53
C ALA A 166 3.97 8.05 9.37
N VAL A 167 4.88 7.18 8.93
CA VAL A 167 5.20 5.93 9.64
C VAL A 167 5.85 6.16 11.01
N THR A 168 6.48 7.32 11.24
CA THR A 168 7.06 7.70 12.54
C THR A 168 6.14 8.60 13.36
N ARG A 169 5.20 9.31 12.71
CA ARG A 169 4.22 10.18 13.37
C ARG A 169 3.02 9.38 13.91
N PHE A 170 2.54 8.42 13.13
CA PHE A 170 1.41 7.59 13.50
C PHE A 170 1.92 6.42 14.33
N LEU A 171 1.96 6.57 15.66
CA LEU A 171 2.51 5.53 16.53
C LEU A 171 1.45 4.54 17.01
N HIS A 172 0.27 5.03 17.37
CA HIS A 172 -0.76 4.20 18.01
C HIS A 172 -2.12 4.34 17.38
N ALA A 173 -2.56 5.56 17.09
CA ALA A 173 -3.85 5.83 16.50
C ALA A 173 -3.80 7.13 15.69
N TRP A 174 -4.76 7.33 14.80
CA TRP A 174 -4.83 8.46 13.88
C TRP A 174 -6.28 8.73 13.51
N ASN A 175 -6.68 9.99 13.47
CA ASN A 175 -7.99 10.42 13.01
C ASN A 175 -7.82 11.32 11.78
N GLU A 176 -8.68 11.13 10.79
CA GLU A 176 -8.69 11.86 9.54
C GLU A 176 -10.03 12.54 9.38
N ASP A 177 -9.99 13.84 9.17
CA ASP A 177 -11.09 14.61 8.60
C ASP A 177 -10.75 14.86 7.13
N TRP A 178 -11.56 14.34 6.21
CA TRP A 178 -11.32 14.43 4.77
C TRP A 178 -11.80 15.75 4.16
N TRP A 179 -12.40 16.62 4.97
CA TRP A 179 -12.67 18.02 4.63
C TRP A 179 -11.53 18.95 5.06
N ASP A 180 -10.65 18.48 5.96
CA ASP A 180 -9.44 19.22 6.31
C ASP A 180 -8.40 19.11 5.18
N ALA A 181 -7.72 20.21 4.88
CA ALA A 181 -6.71 20.31 3.81
C ALA A 181 -5.36 19.68 4.21
N ARG A 182 -5.32 18.76 5.18
CA ARG A 182 -4.10 18.09 5.61
C ARG A 182 -3.69 17.04 4.60
N THR A 183 -2.48 17.18 4.08
CA THR A 183 -1.84 16.24 3.15
C THR A 183 -1.55 14.87 3.76
N GLU A 184 -1.80 14.67 5.05
CA GLU A 184 -1.65 13.40 5.76
C GLU A 184 -2.98 12.62 5.83
N HIS A 185 -4.09 13.25 5.43
CA HIS A 185 -5.40 12.62 5.33
C HIS A 185 -5.71 12.15 3.90
N THR A 186 -4.96 12.67 2.92
CA THR A 186 -5.18 12.40 1.50
C THR A 186 -4.93 10.93 1.14
N PRO A 187 -5.51 10.45 0.04
CA PRO A 187 -5.20 9.15 -0.54
C PRO A 187 -3.71 9.05 -0.93
N GLY A 188 -3.12 7.87 -0.82
CA GLY A 188 -1.71 7.61 -1.13
C GLY A 188 -0.76 7.70 0.07
N VAL A 189 -1.23 8.12 1.25
CA VAL A 189 -0.41 8.15 2.46
C VAL A 189 0.12 6.76 2.81
N VAL A 190 1.39 6.68 3.20
CA VAL A 190 2.04 5.45 3.67
C VAL A 190 1.94 5.32 5.19
N LEU A 191 1.23 4.29 5.67
CA LEU A 191 1.02 4.00 7.08
C LEU A 191 1.87 2.81 7.56
N GLY A 192 2.44 2.92 8.76
CA GLY A 192 3.13 1.82 9.43
C GLY A 192 2.16 0.85 10.12
N LEU A 193 2.43 -0.45 10.05
CA LEU A 193 1.73 -1.47 10.84
C LEU A 193 2.31 -1.66 12.25
N ARG A 194 3.55 -1.22 12.47
CA ARG A 194 4.20 -1.13 13.79
C ARG A 194 4.97 0.18 13.90
N ALA A 195 5.29 0.55 15.14
CA ALA A 195 6.30 1.57 15.37
C ALA A 195 7.65 1.07 14.84
N PRO A 196 8.43 1.93 14.16
CA PRO A 196 9.81 1.63 13.83
C PRO A 196 10.65 1.40 15.09
N SER A 197 11.72 0.62 14.95
CA SER A 197 12.69 0.44 16.02
C SER A 197 13.43 1.74 16.31
N SER A 198 14.00 1.87 17.52
CA SER A 198 14.79 3.04 17.92
C SER A 198 15.91 3.35 16.92
N ALA A 199 16.22 4.63 16.71
CA ALA A 199 17.35 5.07 15.90
C ALA A 199 18.70 4.50 16.41
N GLU A 200 18.77 4.17 17.70
CA GLU A 200 19.94 3.60 18.34
C GLU A 200 20.08 2.09 18.21
N ASP A 201 19.04 1.41 17.71
CA ASP A 201 19.03 -0.04 17.48
C ASP A 201 20.10 -0.45 16.46
N GLY A 202 20.83 -1.53 16.75
CA GLY A 202 21.92 -2.02 15.89
C GLY A 202 21.46 -2.37 14.47
N ARG A 203 20.24 -2.89 14.31
CA ARG A 203 19.64 -3.19 13.01
C ARG A 203 19.34 -1.91 12.24
N VAL A 204 18.81 -0.89 12.90
CA VAL A 204 18.54 0.43 12.28
C VAL A 204 19.85 1.10 11.86
N LYS A 205 20.88 1.10 12.72
CA LYS A 205 22.23 1.60 12.39
C LYS A 205 22.82 0.90 11.16
N SER A 206 22.65 -0.42 11.05
CA SER A 206 23.07 -1.19 9.88
C SER A 206 22.33 -0.75 8.61
N TRP A 207 21.02 -0.55 8.68
CA TRP A 207 20.24 -0.04 7.53
C TRP A 207 20.58 1.40 7.18
N ARG A 208 20.87 2.27 8.15
CA ARG A 208 21.31 3.65 7.91
C ARG A 208 22.62 3.69 7.13
N LYS A 209 23.56 2.78 7.44
CA LYS A 209 24.77 2.61 6.63
C LYS A 209 24.44 2.26 5.18
N ARG A 210 23.56 1.27 4.97
CA ARG A 210 23.12 0.87 3.62
C ARG A 210 22.38 1.99 2.87
N ALA A 211 21.61 2.80 3.58
CA ALA A 211 20.90 3.95 3.03
C ALA A 211 21.89 5.00 2.49
N ARG A 212 22.92 5.36 3.27
CA ARG A 212 24.01 6.24 2.82
C ARG A 212 24.78 5.65 1.64
N ASP A 213 25.02 4.34 1.65
CA ASP A 213 25.72 3.63 0.57
C ASP A 213 24.84 3.46 -0.68
N GLY A 214 23.56 3.87 -0.66
CA GLY A 214 22.61 3.68 -1.76
C GLY A 214 22.18 2.22 -2.00
N THR A 215 22.54 1.28 -1.11
CA THR A 215 22.32 -0.17 -1.28
C THR A 215 21.16 -0.69 -0.43
N LEU A 216 20.28 0.18 0.05
CA LEU A 216 19.15 -0.19 0.88
C LEU A 216 18.14 -1.03 0.06
N PRO A 217 17.78 -2.24 0.53
CA PRO A 217 16.75 -3.05 -0.13
C PRO A 217 15.37 -2.38 -0.11
N PRO A 218 14.52 -2.59 -1.13
CA PRO A 218 13.26 -1.86 -1.26
C PRO A 218 12.21 -2.24 -0.21
N VAL A 219 11.52 -1.25 0.34
CA VAL A 219 10.43 -1.40 1.31
C VAL A 219 9.20 -1.96 0.60
N LEU A 220 8.54 -2.95 1.19
CA LEU A 220 7.33 -3.56 0.61
C LEU A 220 6.08 -2.88 1.18
N LEU A 221 5.29 -2.29 0.29
CA LEU A 221 4.02 -1.64 0.59
C LEU A 221 2.86 -2.48 0.06
N LEU A 222 1.78 -2.59 0.84
CA LEU A 222 0.50 -3.17 0.41
C LEU A 222 -0.50 -2.02 0.17
N TYR A 223 -1.03 -1.89 -1.03
CA TYR A 223 -2.12 -0.95 -1.29
C TYR A 223 -3.45 -1.55 -0.79
N VAL A 224 -4.19 -0.78 0.01
CA VAL A 224 -5.55 -1.13 0.42
C VAL A 224 -6.50 -0.13 -0.22
N ASP A 225 -7.06 -0.53 -1.36
CA ASP A 225 -7.98 0.24 -2.21
C ASP A 225 -9.11 0.94 -1.44
N ILE A 226 -9.83 0.22 -0.57
CA ILE A 226 -10.94 0.83 0.20
C ILE A 226 -10.48 1.92 1.18
N LEU A 227 -9.20 1.92 1.58
CA LEU A 227 -8.59 2.97 2.41
C LEU A 227 -7.88 4.02 1.56
N ALA A 228 -7.73 3.78 0.25
CA ALA A 228 -6.86 4.49 -0.68
C ALA A 228 -5.45 4.77 -0.11
N LYS A 229 -4.89 3.84 0.67
CA LYS A 229 -3.64 4.03 1.43
C LYS A 229 -2.69 2.85 1.27
N TRP A 230 -1.41 3.12 1.50
CA TRP A 230 -0.35 2.11 1.50
C TRP A 230 -0.01 1.69 2.92
N LEU A 231 0.09 0.39 3.16
CA LEU A 231 0.52 -0.16 4.43
C LEU A 231 1.93 -0.74 4.28
N VAL A 232 2.86 -0.35 5.17
CA VAL A 232 4.19 -0.97 5.18
C VAL A 232 4.06 -2.41 5.67
N LEU A 233 4.21 -3.37 4.74
CA LEU A 233 4.10 -4.80 5.01
C LEU A 233 5.44 -5.37 5.50
N ASP A 234 6.54 -4.93 4.89
CA ASP A 234 7.90 -5.24 5.32
C ASP A 234 8.85 -4.07 5.08
N GLY A 235 9.83 -3.91 5.97
CA GLY A 235 10.84 -2.86 5.87
C GLY A 235 10.57 -1.59 6.66
N HIS A 236 9.78 -1.62 7.75
CA HIS A 236 9.57 -0.45 8.63
C HIS A 236 10.89 0.20 9.08
N ASP A 237 11.87 -0.62 9.49
CA ASP A 237 13.18 -0.12 9.93
C ASP A 237 14.06 0.33 8.77
N ARG A 238 13.85 -0.19 7.55
CA ARG A 238 14.54 0.26 6.33
C ARG A 238 14.01 1.62 5.90
N LEU A 239 12.69 1.78 5.90
CA LEU A 239 12.03 3.06 5.69
C LEU A 239 12.48 4.09 6.73
N HIS A 240 12.46 3.74 8.02
CA HIS A 240 12.94 4.61 9.09
C HIS A 240 14.41 4.99 8.92
N ALA A 241 15.28 4.03 8.58
CA ALA A 241 16.68 4.32 8.29
C ALA A 241 16.87 5.29 7.12
N ALA A 242 16.11 5.14 6.02
CA ALA A 242 16.15 6.07 4.91
C ALA A 242 15.72 7.50 5.34
N LEU A 243 14.64 7.60 6.12
CA LEU A 243 14.16 8.88 6.66
C LEU A 243 15.19 9.55 7.57
N LEU A 244 15.88 8.79 8.44
CA LEU A 244 16.93 9.31 9.32
C LEU A 244 18.15 9.84 8.55
N GLU A 245 18.42 9.29 7.37
CA GLU A 245 19.51 9.73 6.50
C GLU A 245 19.08 10.76 5.47
N GLY A 246 17.79 11.15 5.45
CA GLY A 246 17.26 12.10 4.47
C GLY A 246 17.31 11.61 3.02
N VAL A 247 17.34 10.28 2.81
CA VAL A 247 17.38 9.68 1.47
C VAL A 247 16.02 9.15 1.06
N GLU A 248 15.72 9.22 -0.24
CA GLU A 248 14.51 8.61 -0.78
C GLU A 248 14.61 7.08 -0.72
N PRO A 249 13.68 6.38 -0.05
CA PRO A 249 13.69 4.93 -0.02
C PRO A 249 13.18 4.34 -1.32
N GLN A 250 13.76 3.22 -1.73
CA GLN A 250 13.25 2.40 -2.82
C GLN A 250 11.98 1.67 -2.35
N LEU A 251 10.88 1.76 -3.11
CA LEU A 251 9.58 1.18 -2.73
C LEU A 251 9.13 0.13 -3.75
N LEU A 252 8.67 -1.03 -3.26
CA LEU A 252 7.91 -2.02 -4.03
C LEU A 252 6.46 -2.00 -3.54
N GLY A 253 5.53 -1.68 -4.42
CA GLY A 253 4.10 -1.78 -4.15
C GLY A 253 3.55 -3.16 -4.51
N LEU A 254 2.64 -3.66 -3.68
CA LEU A 254 1.90 -4.91 -3.86
C LEU A 254 0.40 -4.59 -3.77
N TRP A 255 -0.40 -5.05 -4.73
CA TRP A 255 -1.85 -4.90 -4.68
C TRP A 255 -2.55 -6.02 -5.47
N PRO A 256 -3.75 -6.47 -5.04
CA PRO A 256 -4.58 -7.28 -5.89
C PRO A 256 -5.23 -6.39 -6.95
N PHE A 257 -5.46 -6.97 -8.13
CA PHE A 257 -6.09 -6.26 -9.23
C PHE A 257 -7.17 -7.09 -9.91
N VAL A 258 -8.06 -6.37 -10.58
CA VAL A 258 -9.11 -6.88 -11.45
C VAL A 258 -9.03 -6.20 -12.80
N THR A 259 -9.62 -6.81 -13.80
CA THR A 259 -9.79 -6.25 -15.14
C THR A 259 -11.28 -6.01 -15.35
N PRO A 260 -11.86 -4.96 -14.74
CA PRO A 260 -13.27 -4.69 -14.91
C PRO A 260 -13.54 -4.34 -16.38
N PRO A 261 -14.64 -4.84 -16.96
CA PRO A 261 -15.07 -4.35 -18.27
C PRO A 261 -15.33 -2.85 -18.16
N ARG A 262 -14.71 -2.06 -19.02
CA ARG A 262 -14.86 -0.61 -19.00
C ARG A 262 -15.57 -0.13 -20.24
N ALA A 263 -16.80 0.36 -20.07
CA ALA A 263 -17.55 0.95 -21.16
C ALA A 263 -16.80 2.18 -21.73
N ALA A 264 -16.84 2.28 -23.07
CA ALA A 264 -16.45 3.49 -23.77
C ALA A 264 -17.28 4.68 -23.25
N SER A 265 -16.64 5.81 -23.05
CA SER A 265 -17.31 7.00 -22.50
C SER A 265 -16.74 8.24 -23.18
N ALA A 266 -17.52 8.78 -24.11
CA ALA A 266 -17.16 9.99 -24.85
C ALA A 266 -16.84 11.15 -23.89
N VAL A 267 -17.65 11.34 -22.85
CA VAL A 267 -17.43 12.41 -21.84
C VAL A 267 -16.06 12.28 -21.16
N ARG A 268 -15.69 11.05 -20.76
CA ARG A 268 -14.40 10.81 -20.13
C ARG A 268 -13.25 11.03 -21.09
N GLU A 269 -13.37 10.51 -22.31
CA GLU A 269 -12.34 10.59 -23.34
C GLU A 269 -12.13 12.04 -23.80
N GLU A 270 -13.20 12.79 -24.01
CA GLU A 270 -13.18 14.24 -24.27
C GLU A 270 -12.57 15.01 -23.10
N GLY A 271 -12.95 14.70 -21.86
CA GLY A 271 -12.36 15.30 -20.66
C GLY A 271 -10.86 15.03 -20.53
N ALA A 272 -10.43 13.80 -20.85
CA ALA A 272 -9.02 13.43 -20.88
C ALA A 272 -8.26 14.21 -21.97
N LEU A 273 -8.80 14.32 -23.18
CA LEU A 273 -8.19 15.10 -24.27
C LEU A 273 -8.11 16.60 -23.93
N PHE A 274 -9.17 17.16 -23.35
CA PHE A 274 -9.20 18.54 -22.89
C PHE A 274 -8.13 18.78 -21.80
N SER A 275 -8.02 17.88 -20.83
CA SER A 275 -6.99 17.95 -19.78
C SER A 275 -5.57 17.83 -20.35
N ALA A 276 -5.36 16.94 -21.33
CA ALA A 276 -4.08 16.82 -22.03
C ALA A 276 -3.70 18.10 -22.75
N GLU A 277 -4.62 18.67 -23.53
CA GLU A 277 -4.40 19.93 -24.25
C GLU A 277 -4.07 21.08 -23.30
N PHE A 278 -4.85 21.23 -22.22
CA PHE A 278 -4.61 22.26 -21.22
C PHE A 278 -3.22 22.16 -20.58
N GLN A 279 -2.83 20.94 -20.17
CA GLN A 279 -1.53 20.70 -19.54
C GLN A 279 -0.37 20.94 -20.50
N LEU A 280 -0.48 20.52 -21.76
CA LEU A 280 0.57 20.69 -22.76
C LEU A 280 0.72 22.16 -23.18
N ARG A 281 -0.38 22.92 -23.26
CA ARG A 281 -0.35 24.37 -23.53
C ARG A 281 0.35 25.16 -22.41
N ALA A 282 0.23 24.71 -21.16
CA ALA A 282 0.92 25.33 -20.03
C ALA A 282 2.45 25.08 -20.03
N GLY A 283 2.92 24.10 -20.81
CA GLY A 283 4.35 23.82 -21.01
C GLY A 283 4.64 22.33 -21.18
N ALA A 284 5.14 21.93 -22.34
CA ALA A 284 5.45 20.54 -22.70
C ALA A 284 6.87 20.10 -22.27
N THR A 285 7.16 20.14 -20.96
CA THR A 285 8.38 19.50 -20.44
C THR A 285 8.28 17.97 -20.56
N PRO A 286 9.40 17.22 -20.55
CA PRO A 286 9.37 15.76 -20.57
C PRO A 286 8.47 15.16 -19.49
N GLU A 287 8.49 15.71 -18.27
CA GLU A 287 7.67 15.25 -17.15
C GLU A 287 6.17 15.48 -17.39
N THR A 288 5.82 16.62 -18.00
CA THR A 288 4.43 16.92 -18.36
C THR A 288 3.95 16.00 -19.48
N VAL A 289 4.77 15.78 -20.51
CA VAL A 289 4.46 14.86 -21.61
C VAL A 289 4.24 13.44 -21.07
N ASP A 290 5.15 12.95 -20.23
CA ASP A 290 5.03 11.61 -19.64
C ASP A 290 3.79 11.47 -18.75
N ARG A 291 3.45 12.50 -17.97
CA ARG A 291 2.23 12.54 -17.16
C ARG A 291 0.97 12.50 -18.02
N VAL A 292 0.92 13.30 -19.08
CA VAL A 292 -0.19 13.32 -20.04
C VAL A 292 -0.32 11.97 -20.74
N ASN A 293 0.78 11.38 -21.20
CA ASN A 293 0.79 10.06 -21.82
C ASN A 293 0.23 8.98 -20.88
N ARG A 294 0.65 8.95 -19.61
CA ARG A 294 0.11 7.99 -18.62
C ARG A 294 -1.39 8.16 -18.41
N MET A 295 -1.86 9.40 -18.31
CA MET A 295 -3.28 9.73 -18.15
C MET A 295 -4.10 9.33 -19.37
N LEU A 296 -3.61 9.60 -20.58
CA LEU A 296 -4.27 9.19 -21.82
C LEU A 296 -4.30 7.66 -21.96
N LEU A 297 -3.18 6.99 -21.70
CA LEU A 297 -3.14 5.51 -21.69
C LEU A 297 -4.17 4.94 -20.72
N LEU A 298 -4.29 5.50 -19.51
CA LEU A 298 -5.27 5.05 -18.54
C LEU A 298 -6.72 5.26 -19.00
N ASN A 299 -7.02 6.39 -19.65
CA ASN A 299 -8.39 6.72 -20.06
C ASN A 299 -8.86 6.06 -21.36
N PHE A 300 -7.92 5.71 -22.25
CA PHE A 300 -8.19 5.11 -23.56
C PHE A 300 -7.83 3.62 -23.66
N THR A 301 -7.22 3.02 -22.62
CA THR A 301 -7.02 1.57 -22.61
C THR A 301 -8.36 0.86 -22.38
N PRO A 302 -8.77 -0.04 -23.29
CA PRO A 302 -9.93 -0.90 -23.04
C PRO A 302 -9.61 -1.82 -21.87
N ASP A 303 -10.59 -2.01 -20.97
CA ASP A 303 -10.50 -2.90 -19.81
C ASP A 303 -9.21 -2.70 -18.98
N PRO A 304 -8.98 -1.47 -18.45
CA PRO A 304 -7.78 -1.19 -17.69
C PRO A 304 -7.76 -2.04 -16.43
N ARG A 305 -6.57 -2.54 -16.09
CA ARG A 305 -6.36 -3.21 -14.80
C ARG A 305 -6.42 -2.16 -13.70
N GLY A 306 -7.16 -2.47 -12.66
CA GLY A 306 -7.32 -1.60 -11.51
C GLY A 306 -7.29 -2.37 -10.21
N THR A 307 -7.04 -1.66 -9.12
CA THR A 307 -6.89 -2.27 -7.81
C THR A 307 -8.23 -2.71 -7.24
N VAL A 308 -8.14 -3.65 -6.31
CA VAL A 308 -9.26 -4.07 -5.49
C VAL A 308 -8.73 -4.41 -4.11
N SER A 309 -9.58 -4.33 -3.09
CA SER A 309 -9.31 -4.96 -1.80
C SER A 309 -10.26 -6.13 -1.59
N ARG A 310 -9.73 -7.30 -1.22
CA ARG A 310 -10.54 -8.42 -0.75
C ARG A 310 -10.58 -8.42 0.76
N ALA A 311 -11.80 -8.42 1.30
CA ALA A 311 -12.04 -8.61 2.73
C ALA A 311 -12.95 -9.82 2.97
N TRP A 312 -12.82 -10.43 4.15
CA TRP A 312 -13.71 -11.48 4.63
C TRP A 312 -14.64 -10.95 5.71
N PRO A 313 -15.83 -11.54 5.92
CA PRO A 313 -16.68 -11.17 7.03
C PRO A 313 -15.96 -11.33 8.37
N LEU A 314 -16.01 -10.29 9.20
CA LEU A 314 -15.50 -10.29 10.56
C LEU A 314 -16.40 -11.21 11.42
N PRO A 315 -15.86 -12.31 11.99
CA PRO A 315 -16.66 -13.23 12.80
C PRO A 315 -17.25 -12.54 14.04
N ARG A 316 -18.56 -12.69 14.26
CA ARG A 316 -19.34 -11.98 15.31
C ARG A 316 -19.49 -10.46 15.08
N GLY A 317 -19.08 -9.94 13.93
CA GLY A 317 -19.39 -8.59 13.45
C GLY A 317 -19.10 -7.46 14.45
N ARG A 318 -20.01 -6.50 14.55
CA ARG A 318 -19.86 -5.31 15.42
C ARG A 318 -19.56 -5.65 16.89
N ALA A 319 -20.08 -6.77 17.40
CA ALA A 319 -19.84 -7.16 18.80
C ALA A 319 -18.37 -7.51 19.06
N ALA A 320 -17.76 -8.33 18.19
CA ALA A 320 -16.34 -8.65 18.29
C ALA A 320 -15.44 -7.42 18.05
N TRP A 321 -15.83 -6.55 17.11
CA TRP A 321 -15.15 -5.27 16.91
C TRP A 321 -15.09 -4.45 18.21
N ARG A 322 -16.25 -4.20 18.83
CA ARG A 322 -16.35 -3.45 20.08
C ARG A 322 -15.53 -4.07 21.20
N GLU A 323 -15.63 -5.40 21.36
CA GLU A 323 -14.90 -6.15 22.38
C GLU A 323 -13.38 -5.97 22.22
N GLU A 324 -12.85 -6.19 21.02
CA GLU A 324 -11.42 -6.09 20.73
C GLU A 324 -10.88 -4.66 20.83
N VAL A 325 -11.58 -3.68 20.26
CA VAL A 325 -11.17 -2.27 20.32
C VAL A 325 -11.19 -1.78 21.76
N SER A 326 -12.21 -2.15 22.54
CA SER A 326 -12.28 -1.80 23.96
C SER A 326 -11.16 -2.46 24.77
N ALA A 327 -10.83 -3.72 24.47
CA ALA A 327 -9.70 -4.40 25.11
C ALA A 327 -8.36 -3.73 24.75
N ARG A 328 -8.17 -3.38 23.47
CA ARG A 328 -6.99 -2.65 22.98
C ARG A 328 -6.84 -1.26 23.61
N ARG A 329 -7.94 -0.57 23.88
CA ARG A 329 -7.96 0.73 24.58
C ARG A 329 -7.51 0.57 26.03
N ARG A 330 -8.05 -0.42 26.75
CA ARG A 330 -7.68 -0.69 28.17
C ARG A 330 -6.24 -1.15 28.35
N GLY A 331 -5.71 -1.92 27.39
CA GLY A 331 -4.35 -2.46 27.44
C GLY A 331 -3.28 -1.57 26.80
N ALA A 332 -3.58 -0.31 26.47
CA ALA A 332 -2.62 0.57 25.78
C ALA A 332 -1.48 0.99 26.74
N PRO A 333 -0.20 0.79 26.37
CA PRO A 333 0.95 1.17 27.20
C PRO A 333 1.18 2.69 27.28
N SER A 334 0.49 3.48 26.47
CA SER A 334 0.51 4.94 26.43
C SER A 334 -0.92 5.45 26.18
N PRO A 335 -1.31 6.65 26.66
CA PRO A 335 -2.61 7.22 26.34
C PRO A 335 -2.80 7.24 24.83
N LEU A 336 -3.90 6.65 24.37
CA LEU A 336 -4.28 6.82 22.98
C LEU A 336 -4.74 8.28 22.81
N PRO A 337 -4.55 8.87 21.62
CA PRO A 337 -5.00 10.23 21.34
C PRO A 337 -6.48 10.43 21.76
N ASP A 338 -6.74 11.55 22.45
CA ASP A 338 -8.10 11.94 22.87
C ASP A 338 -8.96 12.43 21.70
N ASP A 339 -8.36 12.67 20.53
CA ASP A 339 -9.03 13.14 19.31
C ASP A 339 -9.78 12.02 18.56
N ILE A 340 -9.64 10.76 18.98
CA ILE A 340 -10.51 9.68 18.51
C ILE A 340 -11.80 9.69 19.32
N ASP A 341 -12.89 9.96 18.60
CA ASP A 341 -14.25 9.69 19.06
C ASP A 341 -14.43 8.17 19.25
N TRP A 342 -14.17 7.69 20.48
CA TRP A 342 -14.18 6.27 20.82
C TRP A 342 -15.58 5.64 20.77
N ASP A 343 -16.61 6.44 21.04
CA ASP A 343 -18.00 6.00 21.00
C ASP A 343 -18.44 5.80 19.56
N TRP A 344 -18.03 6.71 18.66
CA TRP A 344 -18.11 6.43 17.25
C TRP A 344 -17.22 5.25 16.90
N PHE A 345 -15.93 5.19 17.23
CA PHE A 345 -15.03 4.16 16.68
C PHE A 345 -15.42 2.71 17.02
N THR A 346 -15.97 2.48 18.22
CA THR A 346 -16.41 1.15 18.70
C THR A 346 -17.71 0.64 18.06
#